data_AF-A0A951BY09-F1
#
_entry.id   AF-A0A951BY09-F1
#
_cell.length_a   1.000
_cell.length_b   1.000
_cell.length_c   1.000
_cell.angle_alpha   90.00
_cell.angle_beta   90.00
_cell.angle_gamma   90.00
#
_symmetry.space_group_name_H-M   'P 1'
#
loop_
_entity.id
_entity.type
_entity.pdbx_description
1 polymer ?
#
loop_
_entity_poly.entity_id
_entity_poly.type
_entity_poly.pdbx_seq_one_letter_code
_entity_poly.pdbx_strand_id
1 'polypeptide(L)'
;MKTYIVHLALAGLAALGATGAALAQQAPEQFVVSGKAAEKIQDFTTINLATAERIAEACESAAKAQGVEVSVMVLDNDGNHVYMDRMDGQGYLNIVTAEMKARTALMDRAPSKVRMNQVIEDPTRELQFIQLGLFANSGGLPILVNKQMIGAVGVGGSAPRVPVWSDEICAHKALVEVLGPSVPPLEKDLPPHRNPNAGNAPVPRFATAAPPKSTLPADWVVGGKGAANVFDGNQISLAAAKKIARACRSYSESKGGTMSLYIIDDAGEFVHMERMDGQIFNNIRTALLKAQTALKTRQPTSIRSVQLKNDPDGIPRQLAFFNFFTNSGGIPIVVDGQMIGAIGVGGGAGGGDENCAIEGLKAAFGEHVTLPVYAAQK
;
A
#
# COMPACT_ATOMS: atom_id res chain seq x y z
N MET A 1 48.65 -20.88 82.09
CA MET A 1 48.65 -19.49 82.58
C MET A 1 48.45 -18.57 81.39
N LYS A 2 47.38 -17.76 81.41
CA LYS A 2 46.98 -16.67 80.48
C LYS A 2 46.37 -16.99 79.10
N THR A 3 45.07 -16.70 79.05
CA THR A 3 44.20 -16.18 77.98
C THR A 3 44.85 -15.12 77.06
N TYR A 4 44.41 -14.99 75.79
CA TYR A 4 43.56 -13.88 75.29
C TYR A 4 43.17 -14.03 73.80
N ILE A 5 41.91 -13.71 73.53
CA ILE A 5 41.21 -13.58 72.24
C ILE A 5 41.58 -12.24 71.59
N VAL A 6 41.77 -12.18 70.26
CA VAL A 6 41.42 -11.00 69.43
C VAL A 6 40.96 -11.45 68.03
N HIS A 7 39.73 -11.07 67.67
CA HIS A 7 39.16 -11.14 66.31
C HIS A 7 39.85 -10.15 65.35
N LEU A 8 40.00 -10.46 64.06
CA LEU A 8 39.72 -9.47 62.98
C LEU A 8 39.67 -10.09 61.56
N ALA A 9 38.53 -9.86 60.90
CA ALA A 9 38.28 -9.61 59.48
C ALA A 9 38.68 -10.62 58.37
N LEU A 10 37.64 -11.28 57.85
CA LEU A 10 37.50 -11.85 56.50
C LEU A 10 37.55 -10.72 55.43
N ALA A 11 38.29 -10.91 54.34
CA ALA A 11 38.09 -10.18 53.08
C ALA A 11 37.91 -11.20 51.95
N GLY A 12 36.73 -11.21 51.35
CA GLY A 12 36.27 -12.20 50.38
C GLY A 12 36.78 -11.96 48.96
N LEU A 13 36.97 -13.06 48.23
CA LEU A 13 37.01 -13.09 46.76
C LEU A 13 35.58 -13.38 46.27
N ALA A 14 34.88 -12.35 45.79
CA ALA A 14 33.61 -12.52 45.09
C ALA A 14 33.88 -12.78 43.60
N ALA A 15 33.33 -13.89 43.10
CA ALA A 15 33.36 -14.26 41.70
C ALA A 15 32.58 -13.25 40.83
N LEU A 16 33.21 -12.81 39.74
CA LEU A 16 32.58 -12.03 38.67
C LEU A 16 31.67 -12.95 37.83
N GLY A 17 30.42 -13.12 38.27
CA GLY A 17 29.33 -13.56 37.40
C GLY A 17 28.70 -12.34 36.75
N ALA A 18 29.02 -12.09 35.47
CA ALA A 18 28.33 -11.06 34.69
C ALA A 18 26.90 -11.53 34.42
N THR A 19 25.95 -10.96 35.16
CA THR A 19 24.52 -11.08 34.92
C THR A 19 24.16 -10.31 33.66
N GLY A 20 23.52 -11.00 32.71
CA GLY A 20 22.78 -10.34 31.65
C GLY A 20 21.60 -9.60 32.28
N ALA A 21 21.76 -8.30 32.54
CA ALA A 21 20.65 -7.45 32.96
C ALA A 21 19.77 -7.19 31.74
N ALA A 22 18.67 -7.94 31.65
CA ALA A 22 17.50 -7.49 30.91
C ALA A 22 17.12 -6.11 31.46
N LEU A 23 16.99 -5.11 30.58
CA LEU A 23 16.44 -3.80 30.93
C LEU A 23 14.93 -3.97 31.21
N ALA A 24 14.59 -4.50 32.38
CA ALA A 24 13.24 -4.53 32.91
C ALA A 24 12.97 -3.22 33.68
N GLN A 25 11.90 -2.52 33.29
CA GLN A 25 11.21 -1.41 33.96
C GLN A 25 12.01 -0.62 35.03
N GLN A 26 12.46 0.60 34.71
CA GLN A 26 13.12 1.53 35.64
C GLN A 26 12.15 2.23 36.64
N ALA A 27 10.95 1.72 36.86
CA ALA A 27 10.03 2.35 37.81
C ALA A 27 10.54 2.14 39.25
N PRO A 28 10.72 3.20 40.07
CA PRO A 28 11.08 3.03 41.48
C PRO A 28 10.05 2.15 42.19
N GLU A 29 10.49 1.24 43.08
CA GLU A 29 9.62 0.22 43.70
C GLU A 29 8.36 0.80 44.36
N GLN A 30 8.44 2.00 44.92
CA GLN A 30 7.30 2.71 45.52
C GLN A 30 6.15 3.03 44.53
N PHE A 31 6.40 2.94 43.22
CA PHE A 31 5.41 3.12 42.15
C PHE A 31 4.99 1.79 41.49
N VAL A 32 5.54 0.65 41.93
CA VAL A 32 5.19 -0.66 41.42
C VAL A 32 3.96 -1.19 42.18
N VAL A 33 2.81 -1.23 41.51
CA VAL A 33 1.62 -1.86 42.06
C VAL A 33 1.76 -3.38 41.96
N SER A 34 1.60 -4.10 43.08
CA SER A 34 1.83 -5.54 43.17
C SER A 34 0.69 -6.30 43.88
N GLY A 35 0.71 -7.64 43.81
CA GLY A 35 -0.27 -8.52 44.45
C GLY A 35 -1.69 -8.37 43.89
N LYS A 36 -2.72 -8.59 44.73
CA LYS A 36 -4.14 -8.54 44.34
C LYS A 36 -4.61 -7.19 43.78
N ALA A 37 -3.85 -6.12 44.03
CA ALA A 37 -4.13 -4.82 43.44
C ALA A 37 -3.77 -4.79 41.94
N ALA A 38 -2.67 -5.46 41.56
CA ALA A 38 -2.26 -5.60 40.17
C ALA A 38 -3.26 -6.45 39.36
N GLU A 39 -3.93 -7.42 39.98
CA GLU A 39 -4.99 -8.22 39.33
C GLU A 39 -6.20 -7.38 38.88
N LYS A 40 -6.36 -6.16 39.41
CA LYS A 40 -7.41 -5.21 38.99
C LYS A 40 -6.94 -4.24 37.90
N ILE A 41 -5.66 -4.28 37.54
CA ILE A 41 -5.06 -3.43 36.51
C ILE A 41 -5.17 -4.15 35.17
N GLN A 42 -5.59 -3.41 34.14
CA GLN A 42 -5.46 -3.88 32.76
C GLN A 42 -4.05 -3.57 32.29
N ASP A 43 -3.14 -4.55 32.38
CA ASP A 43 -1.84 -4.46 31.69
C ASP A 43 -2.07 -4.62 30.19
N PHE A 44 -1.43 -3.78 29.38
CA PHE A 44 -1.46 -3.89 27.92
C PHE A 44 -0.19 -4.56 27.42
N THR A 45 -0.32 -5.82 26.99
CA THR A 45 0.77 -6.51 26.29
C THR A 45 0.80 -6.02 24.84
N THR A 46 1.97 -5.65 24.34
CA THR A 46 2.16 -5.22 22.94
C THR A 46 2.98 -6.24 22.18
N ILE A 47 2.74 -6.37 20.87
CA ILE A 47 3.58 -7.18 19.99
C ILE A 47 4.97 -6.56 19.85
N ASN A 48 6.02 -7.40 19.93
CA ASN A 48 7.39 -6.96 19.68
C ASN A 48 7.79 -7.12 18.20
N LEU A 49 8.84 -6.40 17.79
CA LEU A 49 9.33 -6.41 16.40
C LEU A 49 9.70 -7.82 15.91
N ALA A 50 10.45 -8.60 16.71
CA ALA A 50 10.87 -9.95 16.32
C ALA A 50 9.70 -10.90 16.02
N THR A 51 8.57 -10.74 16.71
CA THR A 51 7.35 -11.53 16.44
C THR A 51 6.64 -11.01 15.19
N ALA A 52 6.58 -9.68 15.02
CA ALA A 52 5.98 -9.05 13.84
C ALA A 52 6.72 -9.42 12.54
N GLU A 53 8.06 -9.42 12.56
CA GLU A 53 8.92 -9.88 11.45
C GLU A 53 8.63 -11.34 11.10
N ARG A 54 8.59 -12.24 12.08
CA ARG A 54 8.27 -13.66 11.84
C ARG A 54 6.89 -13.88 11.23
N ILE A 55 5.89 -13.09 11.63
CA ILE A 55 4.54 -13.15 11.02
C ILE A 55 4.62 -12.74 9.55
N ALA A 56 5.35 -11.67 9.22
CA ALA A 56 5.51 -11.23 7.85
C ALA A 56 6.29 -12.27 7.00
N GLU A 57 7.42 -12.78 7.50
CA GLU A 57 8.23 -13.82 6.83
C GLU A 57 7.42 -15.10 6.53
N ALA A 58 6.57 -15.53 7.47
CA ALA A 58 5.70 -16.68 7.28
C ALA A 58 4.62 -16.42 6.21
N CYS A 59 4.04 -15.22 6.18
CA CYS A 59 3.09 -14.83 5.13
C CYS A 59 3.79 -14.69 3.77
N GLU A 60 4.98 -14.10 3.70
CA GLU A 60 5.80 -14.01 2.49
C GLU A 60 6.12 -15.39 1.92
N SER A 61 6.50 -16.33 2.78
CA SER A 61 6.76 -17.73 2.40
C SER A 61 5.50 -18.42 1.85
N ALA A 62 4.35 -18.19 2.50
CA ALA A 62 3.06 -18.68 2.01
C ALA A 62 2.66 -18.06 0.66
N ALA A 63 2.95 -16.77 0.45
CA ALA A 63 2.70 -16.05 -0.79
C ALA A 63 3.57 -16.59 -1.94
N LYS A 64 4.88 -16.75 -1.70
CA LYS A 64 5.83 -17.35 -2.65
C LYS A 64 5.39 -18.75 -3.08
N ALA A 65 4.92 -19.57 -2.14
CA ALA A 65 4.40 -20.91 -2.44
C ALA A 65 3.15 -20.91 -3.34
N GLN A 66 2.42 -19.80 -3.40
CA GLN A 66 1.25 -19.62 -4.27
C GLN A 66 1.56 -18.83 -5.55
N GLY A 67 2.81 -18.40 -5.75
CA GLY A 67 3.25 -17.63 -6.91
C GLY A 67 2.63 -16.23 -6.95
N VAL A 68 2.48 -15.59 -5.79
CA VAL A 68 1.89 -14.25 -5.64
C VAL A 68 2.73 -13.39 -4.72
N GLU A 69 2.64 -12.08 -4.89
CA GLU A 69 3.31 -11.09 -4.06
C GLU A 69 2.31 -10.33 -3.17
N VAL A 70 2.73 -9.96 -1.97
CA VAL A 70 1.91 -9.26 -0.96
C VAL A 70 2.67 -8.15 -0.24
N SER A 71 1.93 -7.24 0.36
CA SER A 71 2.37 -6.33 1.41
C SER A 71 1.72 -6.73 2.73
N VAL A 72 2.48 -6.73 3.81
CA VAL A 72 2.05 -7.09 5.17
C VAL A 72 2.26 -5.89 6.07
N MET A 73 1.24 -5.54 6.86
CA MET A 73 1.30 -4.49 7.87
C MET A 73 0.99 -5.11 9.23
N VAL A 74 1.87 -4.89 10.21
CA VAL A 74 1.66 -5.30 11.61
C VAL A 74 1.61 -4.05 12.49
N LEU A 75 0.51 -3.92 13.21
CA LEU A 75 0.24 -2.83 14.14
C LEU A 75 0.27 -3.33 15.59
N ASP A 76 0.68 -2.47 16.52
CA ASP A 76 0.48 -2.70 17.95
C ASP A 76 -0.98 -2.42 18.37
N ASN A 77 -1.27 -2.59 19.65
CA ASN A 77 -2.60 -2.38 20.21
C ASN A 77 -3.06 -0.91 20.19
N ASP A 78 -2.14 0.04 20.05
CA ASP A 78 -2.42 1.48 19.93
C ASP A 78 -2.58 1.93 18.47
N GLY A 79 -2.29 1.03 17.51
CA GLY A 79 -2.37 1.29 16.08
C GLY A 79 -1.13 1.96 15.50
N ASN A 80 0.00 1.91 16.22
CA ASN A 80 1.29 2.30 15.71
C ASN A 80 1.86 1.19 14.83
N HIS A 81 2.67 1.58 13.84
CA HIS A 81 3.35 0.65 12.95
C HIS A 81 4.48 -0.04 13.72
N VAL A 82 4.42 -1.38 13.80
CA VAL A 82 5.50 -2.20 14.35
C VAL A 82 6.38 -2.74 13.25
N TYR A 83 5.77 -3.23 12.16
CA TYR A 83 6.49 -3.76 11.02
C TYR A 83 5.67 -3.63 9.73
N MET A 84 6.36 -3.33 8.63
CA MET A 84 5.81 -3.36 7.28
C MET A 84 6.75 -4.17 6.41
N ASP A 85 6.19 -5.16 5.72
CA ASP A 85 6.88 -5.92 4.68
C ASP A 85 6.20 -5.70 3.34
N ARG A 86 6.99 -5.54 2.29
CA ARG A 86 6.51 -5.31 0.94
C ARG A 86 7.37 -6.10 -0.02
N MET A 87 6.79 -7.17 -0.57
CA MET A 87 7.43 -7.94 -1.63
C MET A 87 7.66 -7.09 -2.88
N ASP A 88 8.66 -7.47 -3.67
CA ASP A 88 8.94 -6.84 -4.95
C ASP A 88 7.72 -6.82 -5.88
N GLY A 89 7.62 -5.78 -6.70
CA GLY A 89 6.49 -5.59 -7.63
C GLY A 89 5.20 -5.07 -7.00
N GLN A 90 5.06 -5.05 -5.67
CA GLN A 90 3.87 -4.53 -5.01
C GLN A 90 3.69 -3.02 -5.22
N GLY A 91 2.49 -2.58 -5.59
CA GLY A 91 2.17 -1.16 -5.79
C GLY A 91 1.66 -0.46 -4.52
N TYR A 92 1.57 0.88 -4.57
CA TYR A 92 1.05 1.72 -3.48
C TYR A 92 -0.27 1.22 -2.88
N LEU A 93 -1.21 0.80 -3.74
CA LEU A 93 -2.51 0.30 -3.31
C LEU A 93 -2.42 -0.91 -2.38
N ASN A 94 -1.48 -1.81 -2.61
CA ASN A 94 -1.36 -3.05 -1.83
C ASN A 94 -0.83 -2.75 -0.42
N ILE A 95 0.08 -1.77 -0.30
CA ILE A 95 0.60 -1.26 0.96
C ILE A 95 -0.54 -0.61 1.78
N VAL A 96 -1.25 0.35 1.16
CA VAL A 96 -2.30 1.09 1.85
C VAL A 96 -3.48 0.20 2.23
N THR A 97 -3.84 -0.76 1.38
CA THR A 97 -4.92 -1.70 1.71
C THR A 97 -4.50 -2.68 2.80
N ALA A 98 -3.25 -3.14 2.85
CA ALA A 98 -2.74 -3.93 3.98
C ALA A 98 -2.89 -3.15 5.29
N GLU A 99 -2.51 -1.87 5.31
CA GLU A 99 -2.71 -1.00 6.47
C GLU A 99 -4.18 -0.81 6.84
N MET A 100 -5.04 -0.46 5.87
CA MET A 100 -6.48 -0.27 6.10
C MET A 100 -7.13 -1.52 6.68
N LYS A 101 -6.72 -2.72 6.21
CA LYS A 101 -7.20 -4.01 6.73
C LYS A 101 -6.72 -4.25 8.16
N ALA A 102 -5.44 -4.01 8.47
CA ALA A 102 -4.90 -4.12 9.83
C ALA A 102 -5.63 -3.18 10.80
N ARG A 103 -5.81 -1.91 10.40
CA ARG A 103 -6.54 -0.91 11.19
C ARG A 103 -8.00 -1.28 11.41
N THR A 104 -8.67 -1.80 10.39
CA THR A 104 -10.05 -2.30 10.52
C THR A 104 -10.13 -3.40 11.57
N ALA A 105 -9.20 -4.38 11.49
CA ALA A 105 -9.19 -5.47 12.45
C ALA A 105 -8.89 -5.03 13.89
N LEU A 106 -8.02 -4.04 14.04
CA LEU A 106 -7.71 -3.41 15.32
C LEU A 106 -8.92 -2.66 15.91
N MET A 107 -9.56 -1.80 15.10
CA MET A 107 -10.70 -0.97 15.54
C MET A 107 -11.94 -1.80 15.87
N ASP A 108 -12.25 -2.79 15.03
CA ASP A 108 -13.40 -3.67 15.25
C ASP A 108 -13.15 -4.75 16.30
N ARG A 109 -11.89 -5.00 16.63
CA ARG A 109 -11.44 -6.17 17.40
C ARG A 109 -11.94 -7.49 16.81
N ALA A 110 -12.04 -7.55 15.49
CA ALA A 110 -12.57 -8.67 14.72
C ALA A 110 -11.90 -8.72 13.33
N PRO A 111 -11.90 -9.87 12.63
CA PRO A 111 -11.41 -9.94 11.26
C PRO A 111 -12.10 -8.90 10.35
N SER A 112 -11.34 -8.26 9.45
CA SER A 112 -11.90 -7.30 8.49
C SER A 112 -12.92 -7.95 7.53
N LYS A 113 -12.86 -9.29 7.40
CA LYS A 113 -13.85 -10.12 6.71
C LYS A 113 -15.27 -9.97 7.26
N VAL A 114 -15.44 -9.67 8.55
CA VAL A 114 -16.76 -9.41 9.14
C VAL A 114 -17.42 -8.21 8.46
N ARG A 115 -16.68 -7.13 8.22
CA ARG A 115 -17.19 -5.95 7.49
C ARG A 115 -17.43 -6.23 6.02
N MET A 116 -16.53 -6.99 5.39
CA MET A 116 -16.74 -7.45 4.00
C MET A 116 -18.05 -8.23 3.86
N ASN A 117 -18.32 -9.18 4.76
CA ASN A 117 -19.56 -9.95 4.77
C ASN A 117 -20.80 -9.06 4.97
N GLN A 118 -20.70 -8.06 5.85
CA GLN A 118 -21.79 -7.10 6.05
C GLN A 118 -22.08 -6.24 4.82
N VAL A 119 -21.05 -5.89 4.04
CA VAL A 119 -21.22 -5.18 2.75
C VAL A 119 -21.80 -6.11 1.68
N ILE A 120 -21.46 -7.40 1.71
CA ILE A 120 -22.07 -8.43 0.84
C ILE A 120 -23.55 -8.69 1.20
N GLU A 121 -23.96 -8.42 2.43
CA GLU A 121 -25.37 -8.54 2.82
C GLU A 121 -26.14 -7.25 2.51
N ASP A 122 -25.52 -6.10 2.75
CA ASP A 122 -26.09 -4.77 2.49
C ASP A 122 -25.00 -3.80 2.00
N PRO A 123 -24.92 -3.56 0.67
CA PRO A 123 -23.93 -2.66 0.08
C PRO A 123 -23.99 -1.22 0.58
N THR A 124 -25.14 -0.77 1.12
CA THR A 124 -25.30 0.61 1.59
C THR A 124 -24.45 0.90 2.83
N ARG A 125 -24.05 -0.15 3.57
CA ARG A 125 -23.19 -0.05 4.76
C ARG A 125 -21.77 0.39 4.45
N GLU A 126 -21.31 0.21 3.22
CA GLU A 126 -19.92 0.52 2.87
C GLU A 126 -19.58 2.00 3.07
N LEU A 127 -20.51 2.91 2.73
CA LEU A 127 -20.34 4.34 2.98
C LEU A 127 -20.25 4.67 4.47
N GLN A 128 -21.02 3.98 5.31
CA GLN A 128 -20.92 4.14 6.76
C GLN A 128 -19.56 3.66 7.28
N PHE A 129 -19.06 2.53 6.79
CA PHE A 129 -17.74 2.02 7.16
C PHE A 129 -16.63 2.97 6.75
N ILE A 130 -16.70 3.55 5.54
CA ILE A 130 -15.79 4.62 5.10
C ILE A 130 -15.76 5.79 6.08
N GLN A 131 -16.93 6.26 6.53
CA GLN A 131 -17.01 7.38 7.50
C GLN A 131 -16.38 7.05 8.85
N LEU A 132 -16.39 5.78 9.24
CA LEU A 132 -15.77 5.28 10.47
C LEU A 132 -14.29 4.92 10.29
N GLY A 133 -13.74 5.04 9.08
CA GLY A 133 -12.37 4.63 8.76
C GLY A 133 -12.18 3.11 8.65
N LEU A 134 -13.26 2.34 8.48
CA LEU A 134 -13.26 0.88 8.38
C LEU A 134 -13.28 0.43 6.91
N PHE A 135 -12.35 -0.44 6.55
CA PHE A 135 -12.20 -0.96 5.19
C PHE A 135 -12.77 -2.38 5.07
N ALA A 136 -13.92 -2.49 4.41
CA ALA A 136 -14.69 -3.73 4.26
C ALA A 136 -14.13 -4.69 3.20
N ASN A 137 -12.85 -5.05 3.33
CA ASN A 137 -12.21 -6.09 2.53
C ASN A 137 -11.42 -7.03 3.45
N SER A 138 -11.45 -8.33 3.17
CA SER A 138 -10.75 -9.33 3.96
C SER A 138 -9.23 -9.22 3.85
N GLY A 139 -8.54 -9.71 4.89
CA GLY A 139 -7.08 -9.73 4.98
C GLY A 139 -6.53 -9.09 6.25
N GLY A 140 -7.38 -8.48 7.08
CA GLY A 140 -7.03 -7.99 8.41
C GLY A 140 -7.45 -8.97 9.49
N LEU A 141 -6.53 -9.33 10.39
CA LEU A 141 -6.79 -10.22 11.52
C LEU A 141 -6.26 -9.62 12.83
N PRO A 142 -7.03 -9.72 13.93
CA PRO A 142 -6.53 -9.36 15.25
C PRO A 142 -5.49 -10.38 15.73
N ILE A 143 -4.50 -9.90 16.48
CA ILE A 143 -3.48 -10.74 17.13
C ILE A 143 -3.87 -10.86 18.61
N LEU A 144 -4.33 -12.04 19.01
CA LEU A 144 -4.74 -12.30 20.39
C LEU A 144 -3.81 -13.29 21.07
N VAL A 145 -3.38 -12.96 22.29
CA VAL A 145 -2.63 -13.83 23.20
C VAL A 145 -3.32 -13.79 24.55
N ASN A 146 -3.61 -14.96 25.15
CA ASN A 146 -4.29 -15.05 26.45
C ASN A 146 -5.60 -14.23 26.55
N LYS A 147 -6.40 -14.20 25.48
CA LYS A 147 -7.64 -13.41 25.35
C LYS A 147 -7.44 -11.89 25.35
N GLN A 148 -6.20 -11.43 25.27
CA GLN A 148 -5.85 -10.04 25.12
C GLN A 148 -5.40 -9.75 23.69
N MET A 149 -5.91 -8.66 23.12
CA MET A 149 -5.41 -8.15 21.86
C MET A 149 -4.06 -7.47 22.10
N ILE A 150 -3.04 -7.88 21.35
CA ILE A 150 -1.69 -7.31 21.42
C ILE A 150 -1.29 -6.54 20.15
N GLY A 151 -2.15 -6.59 19.13
CA GLY A 151 -1.93 -5.95 17.83
C GLY A 151 -2.88 -6.46 16.76
N ALA A 152 -2.62 -6.09 15.51
CA ALA A 152 -3.34 -6.57 14.34
C ALA A 152 -2.37 -6.75 13.15
N VAL A 153 -2.68 -7.70 12.28
CA VAL A 153 -1.99 -7.90 11.00
C VAL A 153 -2.95 -7.63 9.85
N GLY A 154 -2.45 -7.03 8.78
CA GLY A 154 -3.19 -6.82 7.53
C GLY A 154 -2.34 -7.20 6.33
N VAL A 155 -2.94 -7.92 5.39
CA VAL A 155 -2.27 -8.35 4.15
C VAL A 155 -3.01 -7.79 2.95
N GLY A 156 -2.28 -7.28 1.97
CA GLY A 156 -2.83 -6.77 0.72
C GLY A 156 -1.93 -7.13 -0.45
N GLY A 157 -2.48 -7.63 -1.56
CA GLY A 157 -1.64 -7.84 -2.74
C GLY A 157 -2.31 -8.49 -3.93
N SER A 158 -3.13 -9.52 -3.68
CA SER A 158 -3.55 -10.44 -4.73
C SER A 158 -5.02 -10.80 -4.66
N ALA A 159 -5.61 -11.05 -5.84
CA ALA A 159 -7.01 -11.45 -5.92
C ALA A 159 -7.23 -12.82 -5.24
N PRO A 160 -8.35 -13.00 -4.50
CA PRO A 160 -8.63 -14.25 -3.80
C PRO A 160 -8.94 -15.40 -4.78
N ARG A 161 -8.44 -16.59 -4.45
CA ARG A 161 -8.73 -17.90 -5.04
C ARG A 161 -9.09 -18.89 -3.93
N VAL A 162 -10.14 -18.61 -3.18
CA VAL A 162 -10.57 -19.40 -2.02
C VAL A 162 -10.95 -20.85 -2.46
N PRO A 163 -10.60 -21.88 -1.68
CA PRO A 163 -9.92 -21.85 -0.38
C PRO A 163 -8.38 -21.90 -0.47
N VAL A 164 -7.81 -21.82 -1.67
CA VAL A 164 -6.36 -21.97 -1.89
C VAL A 164 -5.60 -20.73 -1.42
N TRP A 165 -6.09 -19.55 -1.79
CA TRP A 165 -5.44 -18.28 -1.50
C TRP A 165 -6.42 -17.15 -1.23
N SER A 166 -6.09 -16.32 -0.25
CA SER A 166 -6.58 -14.96 -0.06
C SER A 166 -5.57 -14.25 0.86
N ASP A 167 -5.60 -12.92 0.87
CA ASP A 167 -4.80 -12.14 1.81
C ASP A 167 -5.05 -12.58 3.27
N GLU A 168 -6.29 -12.92 3.60
CA GLU A 168 -6.70 -13.42 4.92
C GLU A 168 -6.16 -14.83 5.23
N ILE A 169 -6.14 -15.73 4.24
CA ILE A 169 -5.53 -17.06 4.38
C ILE A 169 -4.02 -16.93 4.64
N CYS A 170 -3.34 -15.97 3.99
CA CYS A 170 -1.93 -15.70 4.24
C CYS A 170 -1.69 -15.25 5.69
N ALA A 171 -2.45 -14.23 6.13
CA ALA A 171 -2.38 -13.73 7.49
C ALA A 171 -2.63 -14.84 8.52
N HIS A 172 -3.67 -15.64 8.33
CA HIS A 172 -4.02 -16.72 9.26
C HIS A 172 -2.95 -17.81 9.32
N LYS A 173 -2.43 -18.26 8.16
CA LYS A 173 -1.35 -19.26 8.13
C LYS A 173 -0.12 -18.76 8.90
N ALA A 174 0.26 -17.51 8.69
CA ALA A 174 1.37 -16.89 9.40
C ALA A 174 1.13 -16.82 10.92
N LEU A 175 -0.07 -16.40 11.34
CA LEU A 175 -0.41 -16.38 12.77
C LEU A 175 -0.38 -17.79 13.38
N VAL A 176 -0.93 -18.80 12.71
CA VAL A 176 -0.91 -20.19 13.19
C VAL A 176 0.52 -20.72 13.32
N GLU A 177 1.39 -20.41 12.35
CA GLU A 177 2.79 -20.82 12.38
C GLU A 177 3.56 -20.18 13.54
N VAL A 178 3.35 -18.87 13.78
CA VAL A 178 4.12 -18.11 14.77
C VAL A 178 3.56 -18.23 16.18
N LEU A 179 2.23 -18.21 16.33
CA LEU A 179 1.52 -18.18 17.62
C LEU A 179 0.91 -19.53 18.01
N GLY A 180 0.87 -20.48 17.07
CA GLY A 180 0.39 -21.83 17.31
C GLY A 180 -1.11 -22.05 17.01
N PRO A 181 -1.61 -23.27 17.26
CA PRO A 181 -2.94 -23.72 16.84
C PRO A 181 -4.10 -23.07 17.62
N SER A 182 -3.82 -22.22 18.61
CA SER A 182 -4.84 -21.47 19.36
C SER A 182 -5.40 -20.28 18.57
N VAL A 183 -4.82 -19.94 17.43
CA VAL A 183 -5.38 -18.92 16.52
C VAL A 183 -6.77 -19.36 16.06
N PRO A 184 -7.82 -18.54 16.22
CA PRO A 184 -9.18 -18.90 15.82
C PRO A 184 -9.31 -19.16 14.32
N PRO A 185 -10.25 -20.03 13.89
CA PRO A 185 -10.51 -20.27 12.49
C PRO A 185 -11.02 -19.00 11.79
N LEU A 186 -10.82 -18.94 10.46
CA LEU A 186 -11.30 -17.85 9.62
C LEU A 186 -12.83 -17.76 9.57
N GLU A 187 -13.31 -16.53 9.39
CA GLU A 187 -14.71 -16.25 9.10
C GLU A 187 -15.15 -16.87 7.77
N LYS A 188 -16.42 -17.25 7.70
CA LYS A 188 -16.97 -17.89 6.50
C LYS A 188 -17.03 -16.91 5.32
N ASP A 189 -16.61 -17.36 4.14
CA ASP A 189 -16.85 -16.62 2.90
C ASP A 189 -18.33 -16.61 2.51
N LEU A 190 -18.89 -15.41 2.32
CA LEU A 190 -20.17 -15.22 1.65
C LEU A 190 -19.96 -15.10 0.12
N PRO A 191 -20.89 -15.59 -0.70
CA PRO A 191 -20.81 -15.43 -2.15
C PRO A 191 -20.90 -13.95 -2.51
N PRO A 192 -20.08 -13.45 -3.45
CA PRO A 192 -20.16 -12.06 -3.87
C PRO A 192 -21.51 -11.76 -4.54
N HIS A 193 -21.94 -10.51 -4.48
CA HIS A 193 -23.09 -10.07 -5.27
C HIS A 193 -22.84 -10.29 -6.76
N ARG A 194 -23.90 -10.68 -7.47
CA ARG A 194 -23.85 -10.79 -8.92
C ARG A 194 -23.76 -9.38 -9.51
N ASN A 195 -22.61 -9.04 -10.07
CA ASN A 195 -22.45 -7.82 -10.83
C ASN A 195 -23.11 -7.96 -12.22
N PRO A 196 -24.17 -7.21 -12.53
CA PRO A 196 -24.88 -7.32 -13.81
C PRO A 196 -24.08 -6.72 -14.98
N ASN A 197 -23.02 -5.94 -14.70
CA ASN A 197 -22.23 -5.22 -15.68
C ASN A 197 -20.87 -5.86 -15.97
N ALA A 198 -20.59 -7.03 -15.38
CA ALA A 198 -19.29 -7.68 -15.47
C ALA A 198 -18.88 -7.93 -16.95
N GLY A 199 -17.87 -7.21 -17.41
CA GLY A 199 -17.32 -7.34 -18.76
C GLY A 199 -18.12 -6.65 -19.87
N ASN A 200 -19.12 -5.82 -19.55
CA ASN A 200 -19.94 -5.14 -20.54
C ASN A 200 -19.15 -4.11 -21.39
N ALA A 201 -18.09 -3.53 -20.84
CA ALA A 201 -17.24 -2.57 -21.53
C ALA A 201 -15.78 -3.08 -21.65
N PRO A 202 -15.14 -2.94 -22.83
CA PRO A 202 -13.78 -3.42 -23.05
C PRO A 202 -12.76 -2.57 -22.27
N VAL A 203 -12.02 -3.22 -21.38
CA VAL A 203 -10.97 -2.57 -20.57
C VAL A 203 -9.71 -2.38 -21.44
N PRO A 204 -9.16 -1.16 -21.56
CA PRO A 204 -7.90 -0.93 -22.25
C PRO A 204 -6.76 -1.75 -21.62
N ARG A 205 -5.79 -2.16 -22.43
CA ARG A 205 -4.60 -2.85 -21.94
C ARG A 205 -3.46 -1.86 -21.75
N PHE A 206 -2.77 -1.97 -20.62
CA PHE A 206 -1.56 -1.24 -20.31
C PHE A 206 -0.66 -2.17 -19.50
N ALA A 207 0.44 -2.62 -20.10
CA ALA A 207 1.41 -3.49 -19.45
C ALA A 207 2.65 -2.66 -19.12
N THR A 208 3.01 -2.58 -17.85
CA THR A 208 4.31 -2.05 -17.44
C THR A 208 5.29 -3.21 -17.37
N ALA A 209 6.49 -3.05 -17.92
CA ALA A 209 7.50 -4.11 -17.94
C ALA A 209 8.83 -3.59 -17.41
N ALA A 210 9.41 -4.35 -16.49
CA ALA A 210 10.75 -4.25 -15.94
C ALA A 210 10.97 -3.32 -14.73
N PRO A 211 11.75 -3.80 -13.74
CA PRO A 211 12.30 -2.97 -12.68
C PRO A 211 13.24 -1.90 -13.26
N PRO A 212 13.43 -0.79 -12.56
CA PRO A 212 14.09 0.36 -13.14
C PRO A 212 15.63 0.21 -13.15
N LYS A 213 16.31 0.92 -14.08
CA LYS A 213 17.77 0.85 -14.35
C LYS A 213 18.44 2.13 -13.89
N SER A 214 19.63 1.98 -13.33
CA SER A 214 20.44 3.07 -12.79
C SER A 214 20.81 4.18 -13.76
N THR A 215 20.70 5.42 -13.30
CA THR A 215 21.23 6.63 -13.95
C THR A 215 22.40 7.26 -13.19
N LEU A 216 22.88 6.64 -12.11
CA LEU A 216 24.02 7.14 -11.34
C LEU A 216 25.36 6.90 -12.08
N PRO A 217 26.39 7.76 -11.88
CA PRO A 217 27.72 7.54 -12.43
C PRO A 217 28.28 6.17 -12.01
N ALA A 218 28.97 5.48 -12.90
CA ALA A 218 29.47 4.11 -12.68
C ALA A 218 30.26 3.93 -11.37
N ASP A 219 30.91 4.99 -10.90
CA ASP A 219 31.71 5.01 -9.67
C ASP A 219 30.86 4.98 -8.38
N TRP A 220 29.57 5.30 -8.47
CA TRP A 220 28.57 5.21 -7.39
C TRP A 220 27.59 4.04 -7.58
N VAL A 221 27.69 3.31 -8.69
CA VAL A 221 26.84 2.15 -8.98
C VAL A 221 27.40 0.93 -8.26
N VAL A 222 26.59 0.33 -7.37
CA VAL A 222 26.92 -0.97 -6.77
C VAL A 222 27.01 -1.99 -7.91
N GLY A 223 28.23 -2.43 -8.23
CA GLY A 223 28.49 -3.39 -9.31
C GLY A 223 28.42 -4.86 -8.88
N GLY A 224 28.56 -5.77 -9.85
CA GLY A 224 28.67 -7.21 -9.61
C GLY A 224 27.40 -7.84 -9.01
N LYS A 225 27.56 -8.80 -8.08
CA LYS A 225 26.42 -9.47 -7.41
C LYS A 225 25.57 -8.51 -6.56
N GLY A 226 26.14 -7.39 -6.10
CA GLY A 226 25.41 -6.39 -5.32
C GLY A 226 24.40 -5.58 -6.17
N ALA A 227 24.67 -5.42 -7.46
CA ALA A 227 23.79 -4.73 -8.40
C ALA A 227 22.40 -5.39 -8.51
N ALA A 228 22.32 -6.70 -8.32
CA ALA A 228 21.08 -7.45 -8.39
C ALA A 228 20.12 -7.18 -7.21
N ASN A 229 20.60 -6.49 -6.17
CA ASN A 229 19.85 -6.21 -4.94
C ASN A 229 19.39 -4.74 -4.82
N VAL A 230 19.57 -3.93 -5.87
CA VAL A 230 19.28 -2.49 -5.84
C VAL A 230 18.37 -2.10 -7.01
N PHE A 231 17.34 -1.28 -6.75
CA PHE A 231 16.49 -0.67 -7.76
C PHE A 231 16.79 0.82 -7.86
N ASP A 232 16.94 1.34 -9.07
CA ASP A 232 17.20 2.76 -9.30
C ASP A 232 15.97 3.47 -9.85
N GLY A 233 15.47 4.52 -9.19
CA GLY A 233 14.38 5.33 -9.71
C GLY A 233 14.86 6.34 -10.76
N ASN A 234 14.17 6.41 -11.91
CA ASN A 234 14.40 7.44 -12.92
C ASN A 234 13.24 8.43 -12.91
N GLN A 235 13.54 9.72 -12.99
CA GLN A 235 12.54 10.78 -12.98
C GLN A 235 12.43 11.46 -14.34
N ILE A 236 11.25 11.97 -14.68
CA ILE A 236 11.05 12.78 -15.87
C ILE A 236 11.81 14.12 -15.76
N SER A 237 12.57 14.48 -16.80
CA SER A 237 13.21 15.80 -16.87
C SER A 237 12.22 16.90 -17.22
N LEU A 238 12.47 18.12 -16.73
CA LEU A 238 11.70 19.31 -17.12
C LEU A 238 11.70 19.55 -18.64
N ALA A 239 12.81 19.25 -19.32
CA ALA A 239 12.92 19.41 -20.77
C ALA A 239 11.94 18.47 -21.52
N ALA A 240 11.85 17.22 -21.10
CA ALA A 240 10.89 16.26 -21.63
C ALA A 240 9.45 16.68 -21.28
N ALA A 241 9.19 17.06 -20.03
CA ALA A 241 7.87 17.52 -19.58
C ALA A 241 7.34 18.71 -20.42
N LYS A 242 8.19 19.71 -20.68
CA LYS A 242 7.84 20.84 -21.56
C LYS A 242 7.63 20.41 -23.02
N LYS A 243 8.34 19.39 -23.52
CA LYS A 243 8.15 18.85 -24.87
C LYS A 243 6.78 18.17 -25.00
N ILE A 244 6.39 17.36 -24.00
CA ILE A 244 5.05 16.76 -23.91
C ILE A 244 3.98 17.85 -23.90
N ALA A 245 4.13 18.86 -23.05
CA ALA A 245 3.15 19.93 -22.89
C ALA A 245 2.95 20.73 -24.19
N ARG A 246 4.03 21.09 -24.89
CA ARG A 246 3.95 21.77 -26.21
C ARG A 246 3.19 20.94 -27.23
N ALA A 247 3.47 19.64 -27.33
CA ALA A 247 2.81 18.78 -28.30
C ALA A 247 1.31 18.58 -27.97
N CYS A 248 0.96 18.39 -26.69
CA CYS A 248 -0.43 18.34 -26.25
C CYS A 248 -1.15 19.68 -26.52
N ARG A 249 -0.50 20.83 -26.30
CA ARG A 249 -1.05 22.14 -26.64
C ARG A 249 -1.37 22.24 -28.14
N SER A 250 -0.40 21.94 -29.00
CA SER A 250 -0.60 21.96 -30.46
C SER A 250 -1.69 20.98 -30.91
N TYR A 251 -1.77 19.80 -30.30
CA TYR A 251 -2.86 18.87 -30.54
C TYR A 251 -4.21 19.49 -30.18
N SER A 252 -4.35 20.04 -28.98
CA SER A 252 -5.59 20.68 -28.51
C SER A 252 -6.02 21.81 -29.45
N GLU A 253 -5.09 22.70 -29.81
CA GLU A 253 -5.32 23.81 -30.74
C GLU A 253 -5.77 23.32 -32.12
N SER A 254 -5.13 22.27 -32.65
CA SER A 254 -5.50 21.68 -33.94
C SER A 254 -6.91 21.09 -33.97
N LYS A 255 -7.48 20.79 -32.79
CA LYS A 255 -8.85 20.31 -32.61
C LYS A 255 -9.82 21.41 -32.18
N GLY A 256 -9.39 22.68 -32.21
CA GLY A 256 -10.20 23.82 -31.77
C GLY A 256 -10.50 23.83 -30.27
N GLY A 257 -9.74 23.07 -29.46
CA GLY A 257 -9.91 22.96 -28.02
C GLY A 257 -8.85 23.71 -27.23
N THR A 258 -9.08 23.81 -25.92
CA THR A 258 -8.09 24.30 -24.94
C THR A 258 -7.91 23.24 -23.85
N MET A 259 -6.77 23.24 -23.15
CA MET A 259 -6.49 22.23 -22.12
C MET A 259 -5.74 22.78 -20.91
N SER A 260 -5.85 22.04 -19.81
CA SER A 260 -4.98 22.12 -18.64
C SER A 260 -4.21 20.81 -18.52
N LEU A 261 -2.94 20.88 -18.13
CA LEU A 261 -2.05 19.74 -18.02
C LEU A 261 -1.22 19.83 -16.75
N TYR A 262 -0.96 18.67 -16.16
CA TYR A 262 -0.10 18.50 -14.99
C TYR A 262 0.82 17.30 -15.22
N ILE A 263 2.11 17.45 -14.96
CA ILE A 263 3.12 16.39 -15.01
C ILE A 263 3.81 16.33 -13.65
N ILE A 264 3.83 15.13 -13.08
CA ILE A 264 4.52 14.79 -11.84
C ILE A 264 5.59 13.75 -12.10
N ASP A 265 6.62 13.71 -11.25
CA ASP A 265 7.66 12.68 -11.27
C ASP A 265 7.17 11.36 -10.66
N ASP A 266 8.08 10.39 -10.54
CA ASP A 266 7.83 9.06 -9.97
C ASP A 266 7.57 9.07 -8.46
N ALA A 267 8.06 10.09 -7.74
CA ALA A 267 7.74 10.36 -6.34
C ALA A 267 6.36 11.04 -6.17
N GLY A 268 5.80 11.56 -7.26
CA GLY A 268 4.53 12.28 -7.27
C GLY A 268 4.66 13.78 -7.05
N GLU A 269 5.88 14.31 -7.14
CA GLU A 269 6.19 15.72 -7.00
C GLU A 269 6.02 16.49 -8.30
N PHE A 270 5.77 17.79 -8.17
CA PHE A 270 5.52 18.67 -9.31
C PHE A 270 6.74 18.82 -10.23
N VAL A 271 6.54 18.62 -11.54
CA VAL A 271 7.55 18.90 -12.56
C VAL A 271 7.12 20.03 -13.50
N HIS A 272 5.90 19.97 -14.05
CA HIS A 272 5.40 20.98 -14.98
C HIS A 272 3.88 21.07 -14.99
N MET A 273 3.34 22.28 -15.16
CA MET A 273 1.91 22.51 -15.30
C MET A 273 1.63 23.59 -16.33
N GLU A 274 0.53 23.45 -17.06
CA GLU A 274 0.02 24.47 -17.98
C GLU A 274 -1.49 24.55 -17.87
N ARG A 275 -2.01 25.77 -17.95
CA ARG A 275 -3.44 26.03 -18.14
C ARG A 275 -3.57 27.03 -19.28
N MET A 276 -4.12 26.58 -20.40
CA MET A 276 -4.37 27.46 -21.54
C MET A 276 -5.45 28.50 -21.22
N ASP A 277 -5.47 29.58 -22.00
CA ASP A 277 -6.49 30.62 -21.86
C ASP A 277 -7.90 30.06 -22.04
N GLY A 278 -8.88 30.66 -21.35
CA GLY A 278 -10.28 30.21 -21.36
C GLY A 278 -10.59 28.99 -20.48
N GLN A 279 -9.58 28.33 -19.89
CA GLN A 279 -9.79 27.19 -19.00
C GLN A 279 -10.23 27.61 -17.60
N ILE A 280 -11.23 26.91 -17.05
CA ILE A 280 -11.67 27.13 -15.66
C ILE A 280 -10.71 26.48 -14.66
N PHE A 281 -10.74 26.99 -13.43
CA PHE A 281 -9.92 26.51 -12.31
C PHE A 281 -10.04 24.99 -12.05
N ASN A 282 -11.20 24.40 -12.31
CA ASN A 282 -11.40 22.97 -12.09
C ASN A 282 -10.55 22.09 -13.02
N ASN A 283 -10.22 22.57 -14.22
CA ASN A 283 -9.56 21.75 -15.23
C ASN A 283 -8.10 21.45 -14.85
N ILE A 284 -7.40 22.41 -14.22
CA ILE A 284 -6.05 22.17 -13.73
C ILE A 284 -6.03 21.26 -12.49
N ARG A 285 -7.06 21.36 -11.63
CA ARG A 285 -7.21 20.46 -10.47
C ARG A 285 -7.48 19.02 -10.91
N THR A 286 -8.39 18.82 -11.86
CA THR A 286 -8.68 17.49 -12.38
C THR A 286 -7.49 16.90 -13.15
N ALA A 287 -6.69 17.73 -13.84
CA ALA A 287 -5.43 17.29 -14.44
C ALA A 287 -4.46 16.72 -13.38
N LEU A 288 -4.26 17.41 -12.25
CA LEU A 288 -3.44 16.88 -11.14
C LEU A 288 -4.00 15.56 -10.58
N LEU A 289 -5.31 15.51 -10.30
CA LEU A 289 -5.94 14.30 -9.75
C LEU A 289 -5.81 13.10 -10.71
N LYS A 290 -5.90 13.32 -12.02
CA LYS A 290 -5.68 12.29 -13.04
C LYS A 290 -4.23 11.81 -13.05
N ALA A 291 -3.25 12.72 -12.97
CA ALA A 291 -1.83 12.36 -12.89
C ALA A 291 -1.54 11.53 -11.63
N GLN A 292 -2.02 11.97 -10.46
CA GLN A 292 -1.86 11.25 -9.19
C GLN A 292 -2.55 9.88 -9.23
N THR A 293 -3.74 9.79 -9.82
CA THR A 293 -4.45 8.51 -9.97
C THR A 293 -3.66 7.56 -10.86
N ALA A 294 -3.13 8.05 -11.99
CA ALA A 294 -2.31 7.25 -12.89
C ALA A 294 -1.03 6.75 -12.21
N LEU A 295 -0.35 7.61 -11.44
CA LEU A 295 0.82 7.24 -10.67
C LEU A 295 0.51 6.17 -9.61
N LYS A 296 -0.50 6.40 -8.75
CA LYS A 296 -0.89 5.48 -7.67
C LYS A 296 -1.35 4.12 -8.18
N THR A 297 -2.09 4.10 -9.28
CA THR A 297 -2.64 2.86 -9.84
C THR A 297 -1.70 2.17 -10.81
N ARG A 298 -0.63 2.87 -11.22
CA ARG A 298 0.27 2.48 -12.32
C ARG A 298 -0.47 2.14 -13.62
N GLN A 299 -1.63 2.76 -13.82
CA GLN A 299 -2.54 2.49 -14.94
C GLN A 299 -3.15 3.79 -15.46
N PRO A 300 -3.45 3.90 -16.77
CA PRO A 300 -4.22 5.00 -17.30
C PRO A 300 -5.58 5.14 -16.62
N THR A 301 -6.04 6.36 -16.39
CA THR A 301 -7.32 6.59 -15.69
C THR A 301 -8.51 6.04 -16.49
N SER A 302 -8.41 5.93 -17.82
CA SER A 302 -9.43 5.26 -18.65
C SER A 302 -9.65 3.80 -18.29
N ILE A 303 -8.63 3.06 -17.85
CA ILE A 303 -8.80 1.69 -17.36
C ILE A 303 -9.74 1.69 -16.15
N ARG A 304 -9.52 2.60 -15.20
CA ARG A 304 -10.37 2.76 -14.01
C ARG A 304 -11.77 3.22 -14.37
N SER A 305 -11.91 4.13 -15.33
CA SER A 305 -13.22 4.55 -15.86
C SER A 305 -14.04 3.37 -16.34
N VAL A 306 -13.43 2.47 -17.14
CA VAL A 306 -14.12 1.29 -17.66
C VAL A 306 -14.37 0.26 -16.56
N GLN A 307 -13.42 0.06 -15.64
CA GLN A 307 -13.61 -0.82 -14.50
C GLN A 307 -14.81 -0.40 -13.64
N LEU A 308 -15.00 0.90 -13.38
CA LEU A 308 -16.18 1.39 -12.65
C LEU A 308 -17.49 1.22 -13.43
N LYS A 309 -17.46 1.28 -14.77
CA LYS A 309 -18.65 0.95 -15.58
C LYS A 309 -19.00 -0.53 -15.48
N ASN A 310 -17.97 -1.37 -15.49
CA ASN A 310 -18.12 -2.81 -15.34
C ASN A 310 -18.48 -3.22 -13.91
N ASP A 311 -18.10 -2.43 -12.90
CA ASP A 311 -18.33 -2.69 -11.48
C ASP A 311 -18.61 -1.38 -10.69
N PRO A 312 -19.86 -0.88 -10.74
CA PRO A 312 -20.24 0.37 -10.06
C PRO A 312 -20.16 0.29 -8.54
N ASP A 313 -20.23 -0.91 -7.95
CA ASP A 313 -20.13 -1.11 -6.50
C ASP A 313 -18.75 -0.71 -5.97
N GLY A 314 -17.73 -0.63 -6.84
CA GLY A 314 -16.40 -0.14 -6.49
C GLY A 314 -16.30 1.38 -6.30
N ILE A 315 -17.34 2.18 -6.61
CA ILE A 315 -17.30 3.64 -6.55
C ILE A 315 -16.89 4.17 -5.15
N PRO A 316 -17.50 3.72 -4.04
CA PRO A 316 -17.16 4.23 -2.71
C PRO A 316 -15.67 4.05 -2.39
N ARG A 317 -15.08 2.90 -2.74
CA ARG A 317 -13.66 2.62 -2.51
C ARG A 317 -12.77 3.50 -3.37
N GLN A 318 -13.04 3.55 -4.67
CA GLN A 318 -12.19 4.29 -5.59
C GLN A 318 -12.18 5.79 -5.29
N LEU A 319 -13.34 6.38 -4.99
CA LEU A 319 -13.46 7.82 -4.78
C LEU A 319 -13.14 8.23 -3.33
N ALA A 320 -13.67 7.52 -2.34
CA ALA A 320 -13.57 7.97 -0.94
C ALA A 320 -12.31 7.44 -0.23
N PHE A 321 -11.94 6.17 -0.39
CA PHE A 321 -10.73 5.64 0.25
C PHE A 321 -9.45 6.04 -0.47
N PHE A 322 -9.42 5.86 -1.79
CA PHE A 322 -8.17 6.04 -2.55
C PHE A 322 -8.01 7.44 -3.14
N ASN A 323 -9.07 8.26 -3.11
CA ASN A 323 -9.13 9.58 -3.72
C ASN A 323 -8.71 9.55 -5.20
N PHE A 324 -9.27 8.60 -5.95
CA PHE A 324 -9.02 8.47 -7.38
C PHE A 324 -9.95 9.35 -8.20
N PHE A 325 -9.40 9.88 -9.29
CA PHE A 325 -10.15 10.56 -10.33
C PHE A 325 -10.08 9.74 -11.61
N THR A 326 -11.15 9.01 -11.87
CA THR A 326 -11.17 7.92 -12.86
C THR A 326 -11.51 8.39 -14.27
N ASN A 327 -11.78 9.68 -14.48
CA ASN A 327 -12.02 10.20 -15.82
C ASN A 327 -10.74 10.10 -16.66
N SER A 328 -10.90 9.66 -17.91
CA SER A 328 -9.82 9.50 -18.89
C SER A 328 -9.00 10.79 -19.07
N GLY A 329 -7.68 10.65 -19.22
CA GLY A 329 -6.75 11.77 -19.35
C GLY A 329 -5.52 11.71 -18.45
N GLY A 330 -5.44 10.74 -17.54
CA GLY A 330 -4.24 10.44 -16.77
C GLY A 330 -3.52 9.23 -17.35
N ILE A 331 -2.21 9.33 -17.60
CA ILE A 331 -1.39 8.23 -18.14
C ILE A 331 -0.07 8.17 -17.37
N PRO A 332 0.37 6.99 -16.88
CA PRO A 332 1.71 6.83 -16.37
C PRO A 332 2.75 7.03 -17.47
N ILE A 333 3.81 7.77 -17.20
CA ILE A 333 4.91 8.00 -18.14
C ILE A 333 5.88 6.84 -18.01
N VAL A 334 5.79 5.88 -18.92
CA VAL A 334 6.62 4.67 -18.90
C VAL A 334 7.52 4.65 -20.14
N VAL A 335 8.83 4.77 -19.95
CA VAL A 335 9.83 4.83 -21.02
C VAL A 335 10.77 3.64 -20.90
N ASP A 336 10.93 2.86 -21.97
CA ASP A 336 11.73 1.63 -21.98
C ASP A 336 11.40 0.69 -20.81
N GLY A 337 10.11 0.63 -20.48
CA GLY A 337 9.58 -0.17 -19.38
C GLY A 337 9.55 0.50 -18.01
N GLN A 338 10.22 1.64 -17.84
CA GLN A 338 10.37 2.31 -16.55
C GLN A 338 9.37 3.43 -16.36
N MET A 339 8.63 3.38 -15.25
CA MET A 339 7.77 4.49 -14.86
C MET A 339 8.61 5.63 -14.30
N ILE A 340 8.61 6.77 -15.00
CA ILE A 340 9.38 7.96 -14.65
C ILE A 340 8.51 9.14 -14.18
N GLY A 341 7.21 8.89 -14.04
CA GLY A 341 6.23 9.87 -13.56
C GLY A 341 4.84 9.61 -14.12
N ALA A 342 3.99 10.64 -14.10
CA ALA A 342 2.64 10.59 -14.65
C ALA A 342 2.24 11.94 -15.26
N ILE A 343 1.42 11.88 -16.32
CA ILE A 343 0.75 13.04 -16.91
C ILE A 343 -0.74 12.96 -16.61
N GLY A 344 -1.36 14.11 -16.39
CA GLY A 344 -2.80 14.29 -16.40
C GLY A 344 -3.20 15.50 -17.24
N VAL A 345 -4.24 15.34 -18.04
CA VAL A 345 -4.83 16.39 -18.87
C VAL A 345 -6.30 16.57 -18.50
N GLY A 346 -6.75 17.81 -18.42
CA GLY A 346 -8.10 18.19 -18.05
C GLY A 346 -8.63 19.33 -18.91
N GLY A 347 -9.95 19.39 -19.07
CA GLY A 347 -10.63 20.53 -19.68
C GLY A 347 -11.09 20.35 -21.12
N GLY A 348 -11.03 19.13 -21.66
CA GLY A 348 -11.62 18.80 -22.94
C GLY A 348 -10.80 19.33 -24.10
N ALA A 349 -9.64 18.71 -24.34
CA ALA A 349 -8.66 19.09 -25.37
C ALA A 349 -9.12 18.93 -26.84
N GLY A 350 -10.38 19.23 -27.16
CA GLY A 350 -11.01 19.19 -28.50
C GLY A 350 -11.23 17.79 -29.09
N GLY A 351 -10.35 16.84 -28.78
CA GLY A 351 -10.41 15.43 -29.19
C GLY A 351 -10.19 14.45 -28.03
N GLY A 352 -10.39 14.89 -26.79
CA GLY A 352 -10.24 14.09 -25.57
C GLY A 352 -8.89 14.28 -24.85
N ASP A 353 -8.96 14.39 -23.53
CA ASP A 353 -7.81 14.65 -22.66
C ASP A 353 -6.71 13.58 -22.79
N GLU A 354 -7.10 12.31 -22.90
CA GLU A 354 -6.16 11.19 -23.01
C GLU A 354 -5.43 11.16 -24.35
N ASN A 355 -6.11 11.54 -25.43
CA ASN A 355 -5.47 11.65 -26.75
C ASN A 355 -4.41 12.76 -26.74
N CYS A 356 -4.67 13.88 -26.07
CA CYS A 356 -3.68 14.94 -25.88
C CYS A 356 -2.44 14.44 -25.12
N ALA A 357 -2.64 13.67 -24.06
CA ALA A 357 -1.55 13.04 -23.31
C ALA A 357 -0.77 12.05 -24.19
N ILE A 358 -1.46 11.19 -24.95
CA ILE A 358 -0.84 10.22 -25.88
C ILE A 358 0.02 10.93 -26.92
N GLU A 359 -0.49 11.95 -27.59
CA GLU A 359 0.27 12.69 -28.61
C GLU A 359 1.46 13.43 -28.00
N GLY A 360 1.30 14.00 -26.80
CA GLY A 360 2.40 14.58 -26.03
C GLY A 360 3.52 13.57 -25.73
N LEU A 361 3.14 12.37 -25.27
CA LEU A 361 4.08 11.30 -24.94
C LEU A 361 4.80 10.76 -26.18
N LYS A 362 4.08 10.51 -27.29
CA LYS A 362 4.67 10.10 -28.58
C LYS A 362 5.67 11.14 -29.08
N ALA A 363 5.32 12.42 -29.05
CA ALA A 363 6.20 13.48 -29.49
C ALA A 363 7.50 13.53 -28.66
N ALA A 364 7.40 13.26 -27.35
CA ALA A 364 8.55 13.28 -26.46
C ALA A 364 9.49 12.09 -26.67
N PHE A 365 8.94 10.88 -26.74
CA PHE A 365 9.68 9.62 -26.58
C PHE A 365 9.57 8.63 -27.75
N GLY A 366 8.72 8.89 -28.75
CA GLY A 366 8.58 8.03 -29.93
C GLY A 366 8.09 6.62 -29.57
N GLU A 367 8.76 5.59 -30.09
CA GLU A 367 8.43 4.18 -29.86
C GLU A 367 8.85 3.67 -28.47
N HIS A 368 9.63 4.44 -27.72
CA HIS A 368 10.13 4.06 -26.39
C HIS A 368 9.09 4.20 -25.29
N VAL A 369 7.98 4.92 -25.52
CA VAL A 369 6.93 5.12 -24.52
C VAL A 369 5.85 4.07 -24.61
N THR A 370 5.45 3.53 -23.46
CA THR A 370 4.31 2.63 -23.35
C THR A 370 3.01 3.44 -23.37
N LEU A 371 2.07 3.04 -24.23
CA LEU A 371 0.78 3.70 -24.40
C LEU A 371 -0.37 2.72 -24.20
N PRO A 372 -1.54 3.18 -23.72
CA PRO A 372 -2.74 2.34 -23.65
C PRO A 372 -3.16 1.82 -25.01
N VAL A 373 -3.55 0.54 -25.06
CA VAL A 373 -4.14 -0.11 -26.23
C VAL A 373 -5.63 -0.29 -26.00
N TYR A 374 -6.44 0.36 -26.84
CA TYR A 374 -7.90 0.26 -26.79
C TYR A 374 -8.37 -0.85 -27.74
N ALA A 375 -9.33 -1.64 -27.29
CA ALA A 375 -10.00 -2.58 -28.19
C ALA A 375 -10.77 -1.78 -29.26
N ALA A 376 -10.80 -2.30 -30.49
CA ALA A 376 -11.69 -1.76 -31.52
C ALA A 376 -13.13 -1.81 -30.97
N GLN A 377 -13.84 -0.68 -31.03
CA GLN A 377 -15.26 -0.64 -30.72
C GLN A 377 -15.97 -1.50 -31.76
N LYS A 378 -16.74 -2.50 -31.30
CA LYS A 378 -17.56 -3.34 -32.16
C LYS A 378 -18.80 -2.59 -32.63
#